data_AF-A0A366H2W5-F1
#
_entry.id   AF-A0A366H2W5-F1
#
_cell.length_a   1.000
_cell.length_b   1.000
_cell.length_c   1.000
_cell.angle_alpha   90.00
_cell.angle_beta   90.00
_cell.angle_gamma   90.00
#
_symmetry.space_group_name_H-M   'P 1'
#
loop_
_entity.id
_entity.type
_entity.pdbx_description
1 polymer ?
#
loop_
_entity_poly.entity_id
_entity_poly.type
_entity_poly.pdbx_seq_one_letter_code
_entity_poly.pdbx_strand_id
1 'polypeptide(L)'
;MSVKALKPYEFPARDARANFPHPLLFLGWEDHLLFCSPVAMPMPSDMLFGDLVEKVLPGVYGMHPDFSKIDWDHVQWFKSGQQWMPDPAKSLEANGLGHKAVIRFRTSGLTGIGGSCS
;
A
#
# COMPACT_ATOMS: atom_id res chain seq x y z
N MET A 1 13.54 23.39 6.70
CA MET A 1 13.50 24.29 7.89
C MET A 1 13.37 23.42 9.12
N SER A 2 14.26 23.56 10.11
CA SER A 2 14.20 22.84 11.38
C SER A 2 13.26 23.53 12.38
N VAL A 3 12.81 22.80 13.39
CA VAL A 3 11.96 23.34 14.46
C VAL A 3 12.76 24.33 15.31
N LYS A 4 12.20 25.52 15.60
CA LYS A 4 12.75 26.47 16.57
C LYS A 4 12.18 26.18 17.95
N ALA A 5 13.03 25.99 18.95
CA ALA A 5 12.63 25.69 20.32
C ALA A 5 13.56 26.35 21.34
N LEU A 6 13.05 26.55 22.56
CA LEU A 6 13.80 27.13 23.69
C LEU A 6 14.81 26.15 24.33
N LYS A 7 14.72 24.87 23.97
CA LYS A 7 15.57 23.76 24.45
C LYS A 7 15.81 22.80 23.27
N PRO A 8 16.78 21.86 23.37
CA PRO A 8 16.96 20.82 22.35
C PRO A 8 15.63 20.11 22.04
N TYR A 9 15.26 20.09 20.76
CA TYR A 9 13.98 19.54 20.28
C TYR A 9 14.24 18.23 19.54
N GLU A 10 14.66 17.22 20.29
CA GLU A 10 15.01 15.90 19.78
C GLU A 10 14.14 14.85 20.47
N PHE A 11 13.36 14.12 19.68
CA PHE A 11 12.49 13.05 20.18
C PHE A 11 12.57 11.87 19.22
N PRO A 12 12.51 10.62 19.72
CA PRO A 12 12.38 9.47 18.85
C PRO A 12 11.05 9.51 18.11
N ALA A 13 11.03 8.97 16.88
CA ALA A 13 9.80 8.78 16.15
C ALA A 13 8.86 7.84 16.94
N ARG A 14 7.63 8.29 17.21
CA ARG A 14 6.63 7.50 17.97
C ARG A 14 6.24 6.23 17.22
N ASP A 15 6.30 6.27 15.90
CA ASP A 15 5.98 5.18 14.99
C ASP A 15 7.25 4.56 14.39
N ALA A 16 8.31 4.40 15.19
CA ALA A 16 9.49 3.65 14.77
C ALA A 16 9.15 2.18 14.52
N ARG A 17 9.83 1.53 13.54
CA ARG A 17 9.62 0.11 13.19
C ARG A 17 9.64 -0.82 14.42
N ALA A 18 10.55 -0.56 15.37
CA ALA A 18 10.73 -1.37 16.58
C ALA A 18 9.49 -1.41 17.51
N ASN A 19 8.57 -0.45 17.38
CA ASN A 19 7.36 -0.36 18.21
C ASN A 19 6.22 -1.26 17.71
N PHE A 20 6.39 -1.95 16.58
CA PHE A 20 5.35 -2.78 15.98
C PHE A 20 5.82 -4.24 15.88
N PRO A 21 4.92 -5.23 16.01
CA PRO A 21 5.28 -6.62 15.72
C PRO A 21 5.63 -6.80 14.23
N HIS A 22 4.85 -6.19 13.35
CA HIS A 22 5.05 -6.21 11.90
C HIS A 22 5.18 -4.79 11.32
N PRO A 23 5.92 -4.59 10.21
CA PRO A 23 5.94 -3.29 9.55
C PRO A 23 4.54 -2.88 9.08
N LEU A 24 4.25 -1.58 9.11
CA LEU A 24 3.04 -1.04 8.52
C LEU A 24 3.23 -0.91 7.01
N LEU A 25 2.23 -1.32 6.24
CA LEU A 25 2.13 -1.13 4.80
C LEU A 25 0.86 -0.33 4.51
N PHE A 26 0.98 0.68 3.64
CA PHE A 26 -0.16 1.43 3.14
C PHE A 26 -0.47 0.97 1.72
N LEU A 27 -1.70 0.49 1.51
CA LEU A 27 -2.19 -0.03 0.24
C LEU A 27 -3.21 0.94 -0.33
N GLY A 28 -3.03 1.39 -1.58
CA GLY A 28 -4.01 2.21 -2.29
C GLY A 28 -4.43 1.57 -3.61
N TRP A 29 -5.71 1.69 -3.95
CA TRP A 29 -6.21 1.39 -5.28
C TRP A 29 -6.57 2.70 -5.97
N GLU A 30 -5.84 3.03 -7.04
CA GLU A 30 -6.05 4.25 -7.82
C GLU A 30 -7.45 4.28 -8.43
N ASP A 31 -8.05 5.46 -8.51
CA ASP A 31 -9.37 5.73 -9.11
C ASP A 31 -10.58 5.09 -8.39
N HIS A 32 -10.38 4.53 -7.19
CA HIS A 32 -11.41 3.79 -6.42
C HIS A 32 -11.76 4.46 -5.09
N LEU A 33 -12.37 5.65 -5.16
CA LEU A 33 -12.69 6.51 -4.00
C LEU A 33 -13.80 5.97 -3.07
N LEU A 34 -14.42 4.83 -3.39
CA LEU A 34 -15.26 4.10 -2.43
C LEU A 34 -14.49 3.83 -1.12
N PHE A 35 -13.18 3.59 -1.25
CA PHE A 35 -12.26 3.55 -0.13
C PHE A 35 -11.67 4.94 0.05
N CYS A 36 -12.06 5.61 1.14
CA CYS A 36 -11.75 7.03 1.36
C CYS A 36 -10.25 7.35 1.51
N SER A 37 -9.41 6.34 1.71
CA SER A 37 -7.95 6.50 1.84
C SER A 37 -7.23 5.17 1.59
N PRO A 38 -5.90 5.19 1.35
CA PRO A 38 -5.09 3.99 1.41
C PRO A 38 -5.24 3.28 2.76
N VAL A 39 -5.41 1.96 2.72
CA VAL A 39 -5.60 1.14 3.91
C VAL A 39 -4.24 0.85 4.55
N ALA A 40 -4.12 1.14 5.84
CA ALA A 40 -2.92 0.88 6.62
C ALA A 40 -3.04 -0.45 7.38
N MET A 41 -2.11 -1.38 7.16
CA MET A 41 -2.13 -2.68 7.84
C MET A 41 -0.74 -3.11 8.30
N PRO A 42 -0.63 -3.80 9.45
CA PRO A 42 0.59 -4.51 9.82
C PRO A 42 0.75 -5.75 8.95
N MET A 43 1.86 -5.85 8.20
CA MET A 43 2.11 -6.96 7.28
C MET A 43 3.40 -7.71 7.62
N PRO A 44 3.41 -9.05 7.69
CA PRO A 44 4.64 -9.80 7.89
C PRO A 44 5.66 -9.53 6.77
N SER A 45 6.91 -9.21 7.15
CA SER A 45 7.99 -8.88 6.18
C SER A 45 8.29 -10.03 5.23
N ASP A 46 8.10 -11.26 5.69
CA ASP A 46 8.37 -12.53 5.04
C ASP A 46 7.20 -13.04 4.18
N MET A 47 6.01 -12.45 4.29
CA MET A 47 4.86 -12.76 3.42
C MET A 47 5.25 -12.55 1.95
N LEU A 48 4.85 -13.48 1.07
CA LEU A 48 5.06 -13.32 -0.37
C LEU A 48 4.16 -12.21 -0.94
N PHE A 49 4.67 -11.49 -1.93
CA PHE A 49 3.85 -10.46 -2.57
C PHE A 49 2.64 -11.06 -3.30
N GLY A 50 2.77 -12.24 -3.91
CA GLY A 50 1.62 -12.95 -4.49
C GLY A 50 0.52 -13.25 -3.45
N ASP A 51 0.92 -13.67 -2.24
CA ASP A 51 -0.01 -13.91 -1.14
C ASP A 51 -0.73 -12.65 -0.67
N LEU A 52 -0.05 -11.49 -0.67
CA LEU A 52 -0.71 -10.21 -0.41
C LEU A 52 -1.84 -9.96 -1.43
N VAL A 53 -1.57 -10.19 -2.71
CA VAL A 53 -2.55 -9.98 -3.78
C VAL A 53 -3.73 -10.97 -3.67
N GLU A 54 -3.45 -12.25 -3.47
CA GLU A 54 -4.48 -13.30 -3.49
C GLU A 54 -5.27 -13.41 -2.20
N LYS A 55 -4.62 -13.23 -1.04
CA LYS A 55 -5.20 -13.55 0.27
C LYS A 55 -5.63 -12.31 1.06
N VAL A 56 -5.04 -11.15 0.79
CA VAL A 56 -5.27 -9.92 1.55
C VAL A 56 -6.15 -8.95 0.78
N LEU A 57 -5.79 -8.61 -0.47
CA LEU A 57 -6.54 -7.60 -1.25
C LEU A 57 -8.03 -7.91 -1.43
N PRO A 58 -8.50 -9.17 -1.57
CA PRO A 58 -9.93 -9.45 -1.63
C PRO A 58 -10.68 -9.05 -0.36
N GLY A 59 -10.06 -9.18 0.81
CA GLY A 59 -10.65 -8.73 2.08
C GLY A 59 -10.66 -7.21 2.24
N VAL A 60 -9.74 -6.51 1.56
CA VAL A 60 -9.62 -5.04 1.63
C VAL A 60 -10.55 -4.37 0.62
N TYR A 61 -10.54 -4.84 -0.62
CA TYR A 61 -11.15 -4.16 -1.77
C TYR A 61 -12.29 -4.94 -2.44
N GLY A 62 -12.54 -6.18 -2.03
CA GLY A 62 -13.51 -7.07 -2.68
C GLY A 62 -14.96 -6.61 -2.66
N MET A 63 -15.31 -5.60 -1.84
CA MET A 63 -16.65 -4.99 -1.86
C MET A 63 -16.89 -4.09 -3.08
N HIS A 64 -15.84 -3.67 -3.79
CA HIS A 64 -15.98 -2.83 -4.98
C HIS A 64 -16.30 -3.69 -6.21
N PRO A 65 -17.28 -3.30 -7.05
CA PRO A 65 -17.74 -4.12 -8.19
C PRO A 65 -16.66 -4.38 -9.25
N ASP A 66 -15.66 -3.50 -9.38
CA ASP A 66 -14.56 -3.71 -10.33
C ASP A 66 -13.48 -4.67 -9.82
N PHE A 67 -13.48 -5.02 -8.53
CA PHE A 67 -12.40 -5.84 -7.97
C PHE A 67 -12.37 -7.24 -8.58
N SER A 68 -13.55 -7.82 -8.83
CA SER A 68 -13.69 -9.12 -9.49
C SER A 68 -13.32 -9.10 -10.98
N LYS A 69 -13.10 -7.92 -11.57
CA LYS A 69 -12.75 -7.73 -12.99
C LYS A 69 -11.27 -7.42 -13.19
N ILE A 70 -10.49 -7.33 -12.11
CA ILE A 70 -9.07 -6.98 -12.19
C ILE A 70 -8.32 -8.08 -12.94
N ASP A 71 -7.64 -7.67 -14.00
CA ASP A 71 -6.60 -8.46 -14.65
C ASP A 71 -5.25 -8.14 -14.00
N TRP A 72 -4.81 -9.02 -13.11
CA TRP A 72 -3.60 -8.83 -12.29
C TRP A 72 -2.30 -8.78 -13.11
N ASP A 73 -2.27 -9.38 -14.30
CA ASP A 73 -1.09 -9.37 -15.18
C ASP A 73 -0.84 -7.99 -15.80
N HIS A 74 -1.88 -7.16 -15.87
CA HIS A 74 -1.83 -5.81 -16.44
C HIS A 74 -1.92 -4.69 -15.39
N VAL A 75 -1.85 -5.04 -14.11
CA VAL A 75 -1.87 -4.05 -13.02
C VAL A 75 -0.58 -3.24 -13.01
N GLN A 76 -0.72 -1.92 -12.95
CA GLN A 76 0.39 -1.02 -12.78
C GLN A 76 0.64 -0.78 -11.30
N TRP A 77 1.84 -1.13 -10.83
CA TRP A 77 2.24 -0.96 -9.44
C TRP A 77 3.12 0.27 -9.26
N PHE A 78 2.91 0.94 -8.12
CA PHE A 78 3.67 2.11 -7.70
C PHE A 78 4.14 1.92 -6.28
N LYS A 79 5.38 2.31 -6.00
CA LYS A 79 5.96 2.39 -4.67
C LYS A 79 6.36 3.83 -4.41
N SER A 80 5.76 4.46 -3.40
CA SER A 80 5.98 5.88 -3.08
C SER A 80 5.85 6.82 -4.30
N GLY A 81 4.89 6.52 -5.18
CA GLY A 81 4.61 7.31 -6.39
C GLY A 81 5.49 7.00 -7.60
N GLN A 82 6.48 6.12 -7.47
CA GLN A 82 7.31 5.67 -8.60
C GLN A 82 6.82 4.33 -9.12
N GLN A 83 6.79 4.18 -10.45
CA GLN A 83 6.48 2.89 -11.06
C GLN A 83 7.45 1.83 -10.58
N TRP A 84 6.90 0.69 -10.19
CA TRP A 84 7.62 -0.39 -9.54
C TRP A 84 7.04 -1.72 -10.00
N MET A 85 7.89 -2.73 -10.21
CA MET A 85 7.45 -4.06 -10.62
C MET A 85 7.71 -5.05 -9.49
N PRO A 86 6.70 -5.41 -8.68
CA PRO A 86 6.85 -6.44 -7.67
C PRO A 86 7.15 -7.80 -8.29
N ASP A 87 7.94 -8.60 -7.57
CA ASP A 87 8.12 -10.01 -7.83
C ASP A 87 7.17 -10.81 -6.91
N PRO A 88 6.16 -11.51 -7.46
CA PRO A 88 5.17 -12.23 -6.66
C PRO A 88 5.77 -13.38 -5.83
N ALA A 89 6.91 -13.93 -6.27
CA ALA A 89 7.60 -15.03 -5.59
C ALA A 89 8.55 -14.56 -4.48
N LYS A 90 8.75 -13.25 -4.34
CA LYS A 90 9.58 -12.66 -3.27
C LYS A 90 8.73 -12.18 -2.11
N SER A 91 9.34 -12.16 -0.92
CA SER A 91 8.72 -11.57 0.25
C SER A 91 8.50 -10.06 0.09
N LEU A 92 7.64 -9.46 0.91
CA LEU A 92 7.43 -8.01 0.93
C LEU A 92 8.75 -7.26 1.17
N GLU A 93 9.58 -7.74 2.10
CA GLU A 93 10.90 -7.16 2.36
C GLU A 93 11.87 -7.32 1.19
N ALA A 94 11.90 -8.49 0.54
CA ALA A 94 12.75 -8.73 -0.63
C ALA A 94 12.30 -7.92 -1.86
N ASN A 95 11.03 -7.52 -1.89
CA ASN A 95 10.46 -6.52 -2.79
C ASN A 95 10.79 -5.06 -2.40
N GLY A 96 11.54 -4.88 -1.31
CA GLY A 96 11.96 -3.59 -0.77
C GLY A 96 10.87 -2.85 0.01
N LEU A 97 9.81 -3.53 0.45
CA LEU A 97 8.74 -2.93 1.23
C LEU A 97 9.09 -2.97 2.72
N GLY A 98 9.57 -1.84 3.23
CA GLY A 98 9.87 -1.64 4.65
C GLY A 98 8.72 -1.03 5.45
N HIS A 99 9.02 -0.62 6.68
CA HIS A 99 8.07 0.05 7.57
C HIS A 99 7.52 1.35 6.94
N LYS A 100 6.20 1.50 6.95
CA LYS A 100 5.46 2.63 6.35
C LYS A 100 5.70 2.77 4.85
N ALA A 101 6.06 1.69 4.16
CA ALA A 101 6.04 1.68 2.70
C ALA A 101 4.62 1.97 2.20
N VAL A 102 4.52 2.70 1.10
CA VAL A 102 3.25 3.01 0.43
C VAL A 102 3.30 2.36 -0.93
N ILE A 103 2.36 1.46 -1.20
CA ILE A 103 2.14 0.94 -2.53
C ILE A 103 0.75 1.31 -3.02
N ARG A 104 0.69 1.60 -4.32
CA ARG A 104 -0.55 1.86 -5.03
C ARG A 104 -0.60 0.97 -6.24
N PHE A 105 -1.80 0.54 -6.62
CA PHE A 105 -2.00 -0.16 -7.86
C PHE A 105 -3.10 0.51 -8.68
N ARG A 106 -2.90 0.53 -10.00
CA ARG A 106 -3.86 1.05 -10.97
C ARG A 106 -4.26 -0.05 -11.93
N THR A 107 -5.55 -0.09 -12.23
CA THR A 107 -6.21 -1.08 -13.07
C THR A 107 -6.75 -0.38 -14.32
N SER A 108 -6.04 -0.49 -15.44
CA SER A 108 -6.40 0.22 -16.67
C SER A 108 -7.80 -0.21 -17.14
N GLY A 109 -8.66 0.76 -17.45
CA GLY A 109 -10.05 0.51 -17.86
C GLY A 109 -11.04 0.27 -16.71
N LEU A 110 -10.58 0.16 -15.46
CA LEU A 110 -11.41 0.11 -14.26
C LEU A 110 -11.19 1.40 -13.46
N THR A 111 -12.09 2.37 -13.59
CA THR A 111 -11.95 3.74 -13.04
C THR A 111 -13.04 4.08 -12.04
N GLY A 112 -13.44 3.10 -11.22
CA GLY A 112 -14.45 3.30 -10.20
C GLY A 112 -15.88 3.50 -10.74
N ILE A 113 -16.74 4.04 -9.89
CA ILE A 113 -18.18 4.09 -10.12
C ILE A 113 -18.59 5.44 -10.73
N GLY A 114 -19.30 5.40 -11.85
CA GLY A 114 -19.98 6.57 -12.42
C GLY A 114 -19.07 7.73 -12.82
N GLY A 115 -17.78 7.46 -13.09
CA GLY A 115 -16.81 8.51 -13.43
C GLY A 115 -16.50 9.48 -12.30
N SER A 116 -16.76 9.10 -11.04
CA SER A 116 -16.60 9.95 -9.85
C SER A 116 -15.19 9.92 -9.23
N CYS A 117 -14.19 9.47 -9.97
CA CYS A 117 -12.83 9.24 -9.47
C CYS A 117 -11.91 10.48 -9.51
N SER A 118 -12.45 11.67 -9.81
CA SER A 118 -11.71 12.94 -9.99
C SER A 118 -12.37 14.12 -9.30
#